data_AF-A0A7E5W6N9-F1
#
_entry.id   AF-A0A7E5W6N9-F1
#
_cell.length_a   1.000
_cell.length_b   1.000
_cell.length_c   1.000
_cell.angle_alpha   90.00
_cell.angle_beta   90.00
_cell.angle_gamma   90.00
#
_symmetry.space_group_name_H-M   'P 1'
#
loop_
_entity.id
_entity.type
_entity.pdbx_description
1 polymer ?
#
loop_
_entity_poly.entity_id
_entity_poly.type
_entity_poly.pdbx_seq_one_letter_code
_entity_poly.pdbx_strand_id
1 'polypeptide(L)'
;MIEKEKLVCNITHIMFCRQLLGFLQDYSSRKIRIITKLYSIILVSALIITKSIRLQAIEKYNKHTDWTLLLIECFFYSTVAYQTKDGYIYRYYKQLRYVDSLPGAERVFKRLEYFLKYYLFFTLVNKLAFDLLYCKFFGQKCYKDGYYDVITNVLMYICIDVGRFSFALIFCLLYCRAKLLVMSLENLNLDDMPQNRYAIAKYVQMYESLLDSLRSVDNPMKLMVSIFQFGYFTASFVIVSVTTSSLRFVIELAYRLNKLKFNGPEIWSLVFSVLYVLRPIIFWTIPSVALDLTTDNINKIKIICIEKKVLCSSKYFKVIYIPQMNNFRLVNKWNFFFLFF
;
A
#
# COMPACT_ATOMS: atom_id res chain seq x y z
N MET A 1 12.40 -27.46 -21.01
CA MET A 1 13.11 -26.36 -20.31
C MET A 1 12.05 -25.51 -19.61
N ILE A 2 12.02 -25.49 -18.28
CA ILE A 2 11.13 -24.58 -17.54
C ILE A 2 11.81 -23.21 -17.62
N GLU A 3 11.33 -22.35 -18.51
CA GLU A 3 11.81 -20.98 -18.64
C GLU A 3 11.64 -20.28 -17.29
N LYS A 4 12.74 -19.83 -16.67
CA LYS A 4 12.67 -19.07 -15.41
C LYS A 4 11.82 -17.83 -15.69
N GLU A 5 10.61 -17.80 -15.12
CA GLU A 5 9.67 -16.71 -15.33
C GLU A 5 10.34 -15.38 -14.98
N LYS A 6 10.40 -14.49 -15.96
CA LYS A 6 11.04 -13.18 -15.81
C LYS A 6 10.11 -12.24 -15.01
N LEU A 7 10.68 -11.57 -14.02
CA LEU A 7 10.01 -10.50 -13.29
C LEU A 7 10.07 -9.19 -14.08
N VAL A 8 9.05 -8.35 -13.93
CA VAL A 8 8.93 -7.05 -14.60
C VAL A 8 10.05 -6.09 -14.17
N CYS A 9 10.35 -6.05 -12.87
CA CYS A 9 11.48 -5.31 -12.32
C CYS A 9 12.06 -6.06 -11.10
N ASN A 10 13.28 -5.68 -10.70
CA ASN A 10 13.96 -6.37 -9.63
C ASN A 10 13.46 -5.91 -8.24
N ILE A 11 12.49 -6.63 -7.69
CA ILE A 11 11.96 -6.40 -6.32
C ILE A 11 12.70 -7.20 -5.23
N THR A 12 13.74 -7.97 -5.58
CA THR A 12 14.37 -8.91 -4.64
C THR A 12 14.93 -8.22 -3.40
N HIS A 13 15.53 -7.03 -3.55
CA HIS A 13 16.07 -6.25 -2.44
C HIS A 13 14.99 -5.84 -1.43
N ILE A 14 13.81 -5.44 -1.94
CA ILE A 14 12.68 -5.02 -1.11
C ILE A 14 12.15 -6.23 -0.33
N MET A 15 11.99 -7.37 -1.00
CA MET A 15 11.55 -8.61 -0.38
C MET A 15 12.56 -9.09 0.67
N PHE A 16 13.85 -8.91 0.43
CA PHE A 16 14.88 -9.18 1.42
C PHE A 16 14.78 -8.27 2.64
N CYS A 17 14.58 -6.95 2.46
CA CYS A 17 14.35 -6.03 3.57
C CYS A 17 13.10 -6.40 4.39
N ARG A 18 12.02 -6.83 3.73
CA ARG A 18 10.83 -7.39 4.40
C ARG A 18 11.18 -8.61 5.22
N GLN A 19 11.96 -9.54 4.66
CA GLN A 19 12.38 -10.75 5.38
C GLN A 19 13.23 -10.44 6.61
N LEU A 20 14.10 -9.42 6.56
CA LEU A 20 14.88 -8.99 7.72
C LEU A 20 13.99 -8.51 8.88
N LEU A 21 12.84 -7.92 8.58
CA LEU A 21 11.87 -7.44 9.57
C LEU A 21 10.86 -8.50 10.01
N GLY A 22 11.04 -9.76 9.60
CA GLY A 22 10.23 -10.89 10.06
C GLY A 22 9.05 -11.25 9.16
N PHE A 23 8.96 -10.66 7.96
CA PHE A 23 7.96 -11.06 6.99
C PHE A 23 8.42 -12.31 6.22
N LEU A 24 7.62 -13.37 6.24
CA LEU A 24 8.01 -14.65 5.67
C LEU A 24 8.05 -14.63 4.12
N GLN A 25 9.21 -14.98 3.56
CA GLN A 25 9.41 -15.18 2.13
C GLN A 25 9.54 -16.68 1.78
N ASP A 26 8.98 -17.09 0.64
CA ASP A 26 9.13 -18.47 0.14
C ASP A 26 10.47 -18.67 -0.59
N TYR A 27 11.30 -19.56 -0.05
CA TYR A 27 12.57 -19.98 -0.65
C TYR A 27 12.44 -21.39 -1.23
N SER A 28 13.19 -21.67 -2.30
CA SER A 28 13.19 -22.98 -2.96
C SER A 28 13.79 -24.09 -2.08
N SER A 29 14.83 -23.78 -1.30
CA SER A 29 15.50 -24.74 -0.41
C SER A 29 14.67 -25.00 0.85
N ARG A 30 14.41 -26.29 1.13
CA ARG A 30 13.66 -26.74 2.32
C ARG A 30 14.33 -26.30 3.65
N LYS A 31 15.66 -26.35 3.73
CA LYS A 31 16.41 -25.95 4.93
C LYS A 31 16.26 -24.45 5.21
N ILE A 32 16.48 -23.62 4.20
CA ILE A 32 16.35 -22.16 4.30
C ILE A 32 14.92 -21.79 4.68
N ARG A 33 13.92 -22.45 4.09
CA ARG A 33 12.50 -22.22 4.41
C ARG A 33 12.15 -22.48 5.89
N ILE A 34 12.76 -23.49 6.52
CA ILE A 34 12.53 -23.78 7.94
C ILE A 34 13.19 -22.70 8.81
N ILE A 35 14.43 -22.31 8.47
CA ILE A 35 15.17 -21.27 9.19
C ILE A 35 14.44 -19.94 9.12
N THR A 36 13.97 -19.52 7.94
CA THR A 36 13.27 -18.23 7.78
C THR A 36 11.91 -18.20 8.48
N LYS A 37 11.20 -19.34 8.53
CA LYS A 37 9.98 -19.47 9.34
C LYS A 37 10.24 -19.30 10.83
N LEU A 38 11.23 -20.03 11.37
CA LEU A 38 11.60 -19.93 12.78
C LEU A 38 12.07 -18.52 13.12
N TYR A 39 12.93 -17.93 12.28
CA TYR A 39 13.39 -16.54 12.41
C TYR A 39 12.22 -15.56 12.49
N SER A 40 11.25 -15.67 11.56
CA SER A 40 10.09 -14.77 11.51
C SER A 40 9.24 -14.89 12.77
N ILE A 41 8.98 -16.11 13.25
CA ILE A 41 8.21 -16.36 14.48
C ILE A 41 8.95 -15.79 15.70
N ILE A 42 10.26 -16.05 15.83
CA ILE A 42 11.08 -15.60 16.96
C ILE A 42 11.19 -14.07 16.98
N LEU A 43 11.40 -13.44 15.82
CA LEU A 43 11.54 -11.98 15.75
C LEU A 43 10.23 -11.28 16.14
N VAL A 44 9.11 -11.71 15.57
CA VAL A 44 7.79 -11.13 15.86
C VAL A 44 7.40 -11.38 17.32
N SER A 45 7.62 -12.60 17.84
CA SER A 45 7.33 -12.89 19.24
C SER A 45 8.23 -12.10 20.20
N ALA A 46 9.52 -11.96 19.89
CA ALA A 46 10.44 -11.15 20.68
C ALA A 46 10.03 -9.67 20.70
N LEU A 47 9.63 -9.09 19.57
CA LEU A 47 9.12 -7.72 19.50
C LEU A 47 7.86 -7.55 20.35
N ILE A 48 6.90 -8.48 20.25
CA ILE A 48 5.66 -8.44 21.02
C ILE A 48 5.94 -8.58 22.52
N ILE A 49 6.70 -9.60 22.93
CA ILE A 49 7.02 -9.86 24.34
C ILE A 49 7.79 -8.68 24.95
N THR A 50 8.81 -8.18 24.26
CA THR A 50 9.62 -7.04 24.74
C THR A 50 8.75 -5.82 24.99
N LYS A 51 7.80 -5.54 24.09
CA LYS A 51 6.87 -4.42 24.26
C LYS A 51 5.80 -4.69 25.32
N SER A 52 5.25 -5.90 25.42
CA SER A 52 4.27 -6.25 26.45
C SER A 52 4.83 -6.15 27.88
N ILE A 53 6.06 -6.64 28.12
CA ILE A 53 6.73 -6.53 29.42
C ILE A 53 6.93 -5.05 29.79
N ARG A 54 7.30 -4.21 28.81
CA ARG A 54 7.46 -2.78 29.03
C ARG A 54 6.14 -2.08 29.28
N LEU A 55 5.08 -2.48 28.59
CA LEU A 55 3.74 -1.95 28.81
C LEU A 55 3.30 -2.17 30.27
N GLN A 56 3.54 -3.36 30.82
CA GLN A 56 3.28 -3.69 32.22
C GLN A 56 4.12 -2.85 33.19
N ALA A 57 5.41 -2.65 32.89
CA ALA A 57 6.28 -1.82 33.73
C ALA A 57 5.88 -0.33 33.77
N ILE A 58 5.18 0.15 32.74
CA ILE A 58 4.76 1.55 32.56
C ILE A 58 3.31 1.79 33.05
N GLU A 59 2.65 0.79 33.65
CA GLU A 59 1.23 0.79 34.12
C GLU A 59 0.78 2.01 34.95
N LYS A 60 1.71 2.88 35.37
CA LYS A 60 1.43 4.13 36.05
C LYS A 60 0.96 5.29 35.14
N TYR A 61 0.98 5.16 33.81
CA TYR A 61 0.61 6.23 32.88
C TYR A 61 -0.45 5.82 31.85
N ASN A 62 -1.53 6.62 31.72
CA ASN A 62 -2.70 6.50 30.81
C ASN A 62 -2.42 6.44 29.28
N LYS A 63 -1.23 6.00 28.84
CA LYS A 63 -0.80 5.92 27.43
C LYS A 63 -0.92 4.52 26.81
N HIS A 64 -1.65 3.59 27.43
CA HIS A 64 -1.73 2.19 26.99
C HIS A 64 -2.38 1.97 25.62
N THR A 65 -3.25 2.88 25.19
CA THR A 65 -4.13 2.68 24.03
C THR A 65 -3.36 2.63 22.70
N ASP A 66 -2.42 3.56 22.48
CA ASP A 66 -1.74 3.68 21.19
C ASP A 66 -0.79 2.50 20.91
N TRP A 67 -0.10 2.02 21.95
CA TRP A 67 0.88 0.93 21.81
C TRP A 67 0.24 -0.42 21.53
N THR A 68 -0.91 -0.67 22.15
CA THR A 68 -1.66 -1.92 21.96
C THR A 68 -2.13 -2.04 20.50
N LEU A 69 -2.59 -0.93 19.91
CA LEU A 69 -3.01 -0.90 18.50
C LEU A 69 -1.84 -1.20 17.54
N LEU A 70 -0.66 -0.63 17.78
CA LEU A 70 0.54 -0.89 16.97
C LEU A 70 0.97 -2.36 17.03
N LEU A 71 0.89 -2.99 18.21
CA LEU A 71 1.19 -4.42 18.37
C LEU A 71 0.21 -5.30 17.62
N ILE A 72 -1.09 -4.99 17.71
CA ILE A 72 -2.15 -5.69 16.99
C ILE A 72 -1.93 -5.58 15.48
N GLU A 73 -1.66 -4.37 14.98
CA GLU A 73 -1.41 -4.14 13.55
C GLU A 73 -0.17 -4.89 13.05
N CYS A 74 0.94 -4.83 13.79
CA CYS A 74 2.15 -5.58 13.47
C CYS A 74 1.91 -7.10 13.45
N PHE A 75 1.16 -7.62 14.42
CA PHE A 75 0.81 -9.04 14.50
C PHE A 75 -0.03 -9.48 13.30
N PHE A 76 -1.04 -8.68 12.92
CA PHE A 76 -1.87 -8.99 11.76
C PHE A 76 -1.07 -8.97 10.45
N TYR A 77 -0.25 -7.95 10.20
CA TYR A 77 0.58 -7.93 8.99
C TYR A 77 1.56 -9.10 8.92
N SER A 78 2.16 -9.46 10.05
CA SER A 78 3.02 -10.64 10.16
C SER A 78 2.25 -11.93 9.85
N THR A 79 1.03 -12.06 10.37
CA THR A 79 0.15 -13.21 10.12
C THR A 79 -0.25 -13.32 8.65
N VAL A 80 -0.62 -12.20 8.02
CA VAL A 80 -0.94 -12.18 6.58
C VAL A 80 0.27 -12.57 5.74
N ALA A 81 1.45 -12.03 6.04
CA ALA A 81 2.67 -12.42 5.34
C ALA A 81 3.00 -13.90 5.56
N TYR A 82 2.78 -14.43 6.77
CA TYR A 82 2.97 -15.85 7.06
C TYR A 82 2.02 -16.75 6.27
N GLN A 83 0.73 -16.39 6.19
CA GLN A 83 -0.28 -17.14 5.45
C GLN A 83 -0.03 -17.11 3.94
N THR A 84 0.31 -15.94 3.41
CA THR A 84 0.48 -15.72 1.98
C THR A 84 1.89 -16.06 1.47
N LYS A 85 2.85 -16.19 2.39
CA LYS A 85 4.31 -16.35 2.15
C LYS A 85 4.87 -15.30 1.19
N ASP A 86 4.19 -14.15 1.09
CA ASP A 86 4.38 -13.10 0.09
C ASP A 86 4.45 -13.59 -1.38
N GLY A 87 4.05 -14.84 -1.67
CA GLY A 87 4.15 -15.42 -3.01
C GLY A 87 3.19 -14.77 -4.01
N TYR A 88 2.17 -14.07 -3.53
CA TYR A 88 1.25 -13.29 -4.37
C TYR A 88 1.94 -12.06 -4.98
N ILE A 89 2.87 -11.41 -4.27
CA ILE A 89 3.62 -10.24 -4.78
C ILE A 89 4.49 -10.67 -5.96
N TYR A 90 5.25 -11.76 -5.80
CA TYR A 90 6.07 -12.31 -6.89
C TYR A 90 5.22 -12.73 -8.09
N ARG A 91 4.08 -13.39 -7.86
CA ARG A 91 3.15 -13.75 -8.95
C ARG A 91 2.61 -12.53 -9.68
N TYR A 92 2.30 -11.46 -8.97
CA TYR A 92 1.81 -10.22 -9.55
C TYR A 92 2.88 -9.48 -10.39
N TYR A 93 4.14 -9.55 -9.94
CA TYR A 93 5.31 -9.00 -10.63
C TYR A 93 5.86 -9.88 -11.76
N LYS A 94 5.26 -11.04 -12.04
CA LYS A 94 5.56 -11.82 -13.26
C LYS A 94 5.18 -11.02 -14.50
N GLN A 95 5.99 -11.17 -15.55
CA GLN A 95 5.77 -10.47 -16.81
C GLN A 95 4.45 -10.92 -17.49
N LEU A 96 3.56 -9.98 -17.74
CA LEU A 96 2.37 -10.14 -18.57
C LEU A 96 2.74 -9.90 -20.03
N ARG A 97 2.81 -10.97 -20.83
CA ARG A 97 3.29 -10.92 -22.22
C ARG A 97 2.62 -9.85 -23.08
N TYR A 98 1.33 -9.58 -22.88
CA TYR A 98 0.59 -8.62 -23.70
C TYR A 98 0.80 -7.15 -23.29
N VAL A 99 0.95 -6.87 -22.00
CA VAL A 99 1.04 -5.50 -21.46
C VAL A 99 2.50 -5.07 -21.34
N ASP A 100 3.35 -5.95 -20.82
CA ASP A 100 4.73 -5.63 -20.47
C ASP A 100 5.68 -5.70 -21.68
N SER A 101 5.18 -6.07 -22.86
CA SER A 101 5.90 -6.02 -24.14
C SER A 101 5.65 -4.74 -24.95
N LEU A 102 4.82 -3.83 -24.43
CA LEU A 102 4.52 -2.56 -25.10
C LEU A 102 5.76 -1.66 -25.22
N PRO A 103 5.87 -0.83 -26.28
CA PRO A 103 6.97 0.10 -26.43
C PRO A 103 7.00 1.08 -25.27
N GLY A 104 8.19 1.26 -24.67
CA GLY A 104 8.38 2.12 -23.50
C GLY A 104 8.15 1.46 -22.14
N ALA A 105 7.65 0.22 -22.09
CA ALA A 105 7.42 -0.52 -20.85
C ALA A 105 8.70 -0.64 -19.99
N GLU A 106 9.83 -0.99 -20.61
CA GLU A 106 11.11 -1.11 -19.92
C GLU A 106 11.52 0.20 -19.21
N ARG A 107 11.31 1.35 -19.86
CA ARG A 107 11.62 2.66 -19.27
C ARG A 107 10.74 2.96 -18.07
N VAL A 108 9.45 2.64 -18.14
CA VAL A 108 8.50 2.83 -17.03
C VAL A 108 8.85 1.93 -15.85
N PHE A 109 9.12 0.65 -16.09
CA PHE A 109 9.46 -0.31 -15.03
C PHE A 109 10.83 -0.06 -14.40
N LYS A 110 11.81 0.45 -15.17
CA LYS A 110 13.09 0.90 -14.60
C LYS A 110 12.91 2.08 -13.66
N ARG A 111 12.04 3.05 -14.00
CA ARG A 111 11.70 4.17 -13.10
C ARG A 111 10.98 3.68 -11.85
N LEU A 112 10.06 2.72 -11.99
CA LEU A 112 9.39 2.08 -10.85
C LEU A 112 10.41 1.43 -9.91
N GLU A 113 11.39 0.69 -10.43
CA GLU A 113 12.43 0.07 -9.60
C GLU A 113 13.22 1.10 -8.78
N TYR A 114 13.65 2.20 -9.41
CA TYR A 114 14.33 3.29 -8.69
C TYR A 114 13.43 3.94 -7.65
N PHE A 115 12.17 4.21 -7.98
CA PHE A 115 11.20 4.78 -7.06
C PHE A 115 11.02 3.88 -5.83
N LEU A 116 10.83 2.58 -6.01
CA LEU A 116 10.62 1.65 -4.89
C LEU A 116 11.85 1.54 -3.98
N LYS A 117 13.07 1.55 -4.54
CA LYS A 117 14.33 1.57 -3.76
C LYS A 117 14.44 2.85 -2.94
N TYR A 118 14.19 3.99 -3.57
CA TYR A 118 14.28 5.29 -2.90
C TYR A 118 13.19 5.45 -1.83
N TYR A 119 11.97 4.97 -2.11
CA TYR A 119 10.85 5.05 -1.18
C TYR A 119 11.13 4.33 0.13
N LEU A 120 11.66 3.09 0.08
CA LEU A 120 12.01 2.32 1.27
C LEU A 120 13.09 3.02 2.11
N PHE A 121 14.10 3.60 1.46
CA PHE A 121 15.14 4.36 2.15
C PHE A 121 14.58 5.64 2.78
N PHE A 122 13.74 6.37 2.03
CA PHE A 122 13.11 7.60 2.46
C PHE A 122 12.20 7.38 3.68
N THR A 123 11.39 6.32 3.70
CA THR A 123 10.53 6.01 4.86
C THR A 123 11.33 5.73 6.13
N LEU A 124 12.45 5.02 6.01
CA LEU A 124 13.37 4.73 7.12
C LEU A 124 14.07 6.00 7.63
N VAL A 125 14.65 6.79 6.74
CA VAL A 125 15.34 8.05 7.11
C VAL A 125 14.38 9.05 7.74
N ASN A 126 13.18 9.21 7.17
CA ASN A 126 12.18 10.11 7.75
C ASN A 126 11.74 9.68 9.14
N LYS A 127 11.62 8.37 9.39
CA LYS A 127 11.24 7.88 10.71
C LYS A 127 12.32 8.17 11.75
N LEU A 128 13.57 7.84 11.41
CA LEU A 128 14.72 8.14 12.26
C LEU A 128 14.82 9.64 12.54
N ALA A 129 14.69 10.48 11.51
CA ALA A 129 14.71 11.93 11.67
C ALA A 129 13.58 12.41 12.58
N PHE A 130 12.36 11.90 12.41
CA PHE A 130 11.23 12.27 13.25
C PHE A 130 11.43 11.88 14.71
N ASP A 131 11.91 10.66 14.99
CA ASP A 131 12.14 10.19 16.35
C ASP A 131 13.29 10.94 17.03
N LEU A 132 14.36 11.26 16.28
CA LEU A 132 15.46 12.10 16.76
C LEU A 132 15.01 13.53 17.08
N LEU A 133 14.20 14.13 16.21
CA LEU A 133 13.63 15.45 16.45
C LEU A 133 12.67 15.42 17.65
N TYR A 134 11.80 14.42 17.74
CA TYR A 134 10.90 14.25 18.89
C TYR A 134 11.69 14.17 20.19
N CYS A 135 12.75 13.36 20.25
CA CYS A 135 13.62 13.27 21.41
C CYS A 135 14.35 14.59 21.69
N LYS A 136 14.77 15.34 20.68
CA LYS A 136 15.39 16.66 20.88
C LYS A 136 14.41 17.67 21.48
N PHE A 137 13.16 17.71 21.02
CA PHE A 137 12.14 18.66 21.49
C PHE A 137 11.53 18.27 22.85
N PHE A 138 11.38 16.98 23.14
CA PHE A 138 10.75 16.48 24.36
C PHE A 138 11.75 15.80 25.32
N GLY A 139 13.03 16.17 25.24
CA GLY A 139 14.19 15.47 25.82
C GLY A 139 13.98 14.82 27.19
N GLN A 140 13.38 15.53 28.15
CA GLN A 140 13.16 14.98 29.49
C GLN A 140 12.31 13.70 29.53
N LYS A 141 11.40 13.49 28.56
CA LYS A 141 10.61 12.25 28.45
C LYS A 141 11.42 11.15 27.76
N CYS A 142 12.07 11.48 26.64
CA CYS A 142 12.85 10.50 25.88
C CYS A 142 14.03 9.91 26.68
N TYR A 143 14.70 10.71 27.52
CA TYR A 143 15.77 10.21 28.39
C TYR A 143 15.26 9.34 29.55
N LYS A 144 14.05 9.60 30.07
CA LYS A 144 13.44 8.80 31.14
C LYS A 144 13.01 7.42 30.66
N ASP A 145 12.50 7.33 29.44
CA ASP A 145 12.04 6.06 28.85
C ASP A 145 13.21 5.17 28.38
N GLY A 146 14.40 5.77 28.20
CA GLY A 146 15.66 5.10 27.89
C GLY A 146 15.86 4.81 26.40
N TYR A 147 17.11 4.78 25.94
CA TYR A 147 17.47 4.57 24.52
C TYR A 147 16.86 3.31 23.89
N TYR A 148 16.69 2.25 24.68
CA TYR A 148 16.07 1.00 24.22
C TYR A 148 14.61 1.17 23.81
N ASP A 149 13.84 2.06 24.45
CA ASP A 149 12.44 2.28 24.07
C ASP A 149 12.34 2.96 22.71
N VAL A 150 13.20 3.95 22.46
CA VAL A 150 13.31 4.64 21.16
C VAL A 150 13.63 3.65 20.04
N ILE A 151 14.64 2.79 20.23
CA ILE A 151 15.05 1.81 19.22
C ILE A 151 13.91 0.83 18.93
N THR A 152 13.28 0.29 19.97
CA THR A 152 12.18 -0.66 19.80
C THR A 152 10.94 -0.02 19.18
N ASN A 153 10.69 1.27 19.45
CA ASN A 153 9.65 2.04 18.77
C ASN A 153 9.97 2.20 17.28
N VAL A 154 11.16 2.67 16.94
CA VAL A 154 11.64 2.81 15.55
C VAL A 154 11.46 1.48 14.80
N LEU A 155 11.92 0.36 15.38
CA LEU A 155 11.83 -0.96 14.77
C LEU A 155 10.38 -1.39 14.54
N MET A 156 9.49 -1.17 15.52
CA MET A 156 8.06 -1.49 15.38
C MET A 156 7.40 -0.69 14.26
N TYR A 157 7.66 0.62 14.19
CA TYR A 157 7.11 1.45 13.11
C TYR A 157 7.65 1.05 11.74
N ILE A 158 8.95 0.79 11.62
CA ILE A 158 9.54 0.31 10.38
C ILE A 158 8.91 -1.03 9.97
N CYS A 159 8.69 -1.94 10.92
CA CYS A 159 8.00 -3.21 10.66
C CYS A 159 6.59 -2.98 10.08
N ILE A 160 5.80 -2.11 10.69
CA ILE A 160 4.44 -1.77 10.22
C ILE A 160 4.48 -1.12 8.82
N ASP A 161 5.36 -0.14 8.61
CA ASP A 161 5.49 0.55 7.32
C ASP A 161 5.89 -0.41 6.20
N VAL A 162 6.80 -1.34 6.50
CA VAL A 162 7.23 -2.37 5.56
C VAL A 162 6.14 -3.41 5.31
N GLY A 163 5.32 -3.74 6.31
CA GLY A 163 4.11 -4.54 6.14
C GLY A 163 3.14 -3.89 5.16
N ARG A 164 2.83 -2.60 5.38
CA ARG A 164 1.99 -1.78 4.49
C ARG A 164 2.56 -1.63 3.08
N PHE A 165 3.89 -1.71 2.93
CA PHE A 165 4.57 -1.58 1.64
C PHE A 165 4.14 -2.64 0.60
N SER A 166 3.57 -3.77 1.01
CA SER A 166 2.94 -4.74 0.10
C SER A 166 1.92 -4.09 -0.84
N PHE A 167 1.10 -3.19 -0.29
CA PHE A 167 0.08 -2.49 -1.08
C PHE A 167 0.72 -1.55 -2.08
N ALA A 168 1.69 -0.75 -1.63
CA ALA A 168 2.42 0.16 -2.51
C ALA A 168 3.04 -0.59 -3.69
N LEU A 169 3.60 -1.79 -3.46
CA LEU A 169 4.14 -2.63 -4.53
C LEU A 169 3.08 -3.03 -5.57
N ILE A 170 1.91 -3.49 -5.14
CA ILE A 170 0.83 -3.90 -6.05
C ILE A 170 0.30 -2.68 -6.80
N PHE A 171 -0.02 -1.60 -6.09
CA PHE A 171 -0.60 -0.39 -6.68
C PHE A 171 0.35 0.28 -7.66
N CYS A 172 1.64 0.41 -7.34
CA CYS A 172 2.58 1.05 -8.24
C CYS A 172 2.76 0.26 -9.55
N LEU A 173 2.76 -1.08 -9.49
CA LEU A 173 2.83 -1.90 -10.71
C LEU A 173 1.53 -1.83 -11.50
N LEU A 174 0.37 -1.86 -10.83
CA LEU A 174 -0.93 -1.67 -11.47
C LEU A 174 -0.98 -0.32 -12.22
N TYR A 175 -0.58 0.76 -11.55
CA TYR A 175 -0.49 2.10 -12.12
C TYR A 175 0.39 2.12 -13.37
N CYS A 176 1.59 1.52 -13.30
CA CYS A 176 2.50 1.46 -14.44
C CYS A 176 1.89 0.70 -15.62
N ARG A 177 1.24 -0.45 -15.38
CA ARG A 177 0.57 -1.23 -16.43
C ARG A 177 -0.62 -0.49 -17.03
N ALA A 178 -1.46 0.13 -16.20
CA ALA A 178 -2.58 0.95 -16.66
C ALA A 178 -2.08 2.11 -17.53
N LYS A 179 -1.03 2.82 -17.09
CA LYS A 179 -0.40 3.89 -17.86
C LYS A 179 0.13 3.43 -19.22
N LEU A 180 0.74 2.24 -19.29
CA LEU A 180 1.20 1.67 -20.56
C LEU A 180 0.04 1.36 -21.50
N LEU A 181 -1.08 0.87 -20.99
CA LEU A 181 -2.29 0.66 -21.79
C LEU A 181 -2.84 1.97 -22.35
N VAL A 182 -2.90 3.03 -21.53
CA VAL A 182 -3.31 4.37 -21.99
C VAL A 182 -2.42 4.85 -23.12
N MET A 183 -1.10 4.83 -22.91
CA MET A 183 -0.14 5.27 -23.92
C MET A 183 -0.22 4.45 -25.21
N SER A 184 -0.44 3.14 -25.10
CA SER A 184 -0.63 2.30 -26.27
C SER A 184 -1.93 2.62 -27.02
N LEU A 185 -2.99 3.00 -26.31
CA LEU A 185 -4.26 3.38 -26.92
C LEU A 185 -4.15 4.73 -27.64
N GLU A 186 -3.47 5.70 -27.03
CA GLU A 186 -3.23 7.02 -27.61
C GLU A 186 -2.34 6.98 -28.87
N ASN A 187 -1.41 6.02 -28.93
CA ASN A 187 -0.53 5.83 -30.09
C ASN A 187 -1.18 5.01 -31.23
N LEU A 188 -2.36 4.43 -31.04
CA LEU A 188 -3.07 3.75 -32.11
C LEU A 188 -3.74 4.79 -33.01
N ASN A 189 -3.21 4.97 -34.23
CA ASN A 189 -3.85 5.80 -35.26
C ASN A 189 -5.13 5.10 -35.76
N LEU A 190 -6.25 5.43 -35.12
CA LEU A 190 -7.56 4.80 -35.37
C LEU A 190 -8.26 5.28 -36.65
N ASP A 191 -7.59 6.08 -37.48
CA ASP A 191 -8.18 6.64 -38.70
C ASP A 191 -8.07 5.66 -39.89
N ASP A 192 -7.21 4.63 -39.83
CA ASP A 192 -7.03 3.62 -40.87
C ASP A 192 -7.93 2.38 -40.68
N MET A 193 -9.11 2.40 -41.31
CA MET A 193 -10.28 1.57 -40.95
C MET A 193 -10.20 0.03 -40.97
N PRO A 194 -9.40 -0.68 -41.80
CA PRO A 194 -9.44 -2.15 -41.79
C PRO A 194 -8.55 -2.82 -40.74
N GLN A 195 -7.38 -2.26 -40.40
CA GLN A 195 -6.48 -2.85 -39.38
C GLN A 195 -6.98 -2.65 -37.94
N ASN A 196 -7.91 -1.72 -37.73
CA ASN A 196 -8.37 -1.31 -36.40
C ASN A 196 -9.19 -2.36 -35.65
N ARG A 197 -9.85 -3.31 -36.32
CA ARG A 197 -10.62 -4.37 -35.63
C ARG A 197 -9.71 -5.27 -34.79
N TYR A 198 -8.55 -5.63 -35.34
CA TYR A 198 -7.56 -6.45 -34.63
C TYR A 198 -6.91 -5.68 -33.48
N ALA A 199 -6.67 -4.37 -33.63
CA ALA A 199 -6.12 -3.53 -32.58
C ALA A 199 -7.05 -3.44 -31.35
N ILE A 200 -8.35 -3.26 -31.56
CA ILE A 200 -9.34 -3.23 -30.47
C ILE A 200 -9.39 -4.57 -29.74
N ALA A 201 -9.45 -5.69 -30.47
CA ALA A 201 -9.47 -7.02 -29.86
C ALA A 201 -8.21 -7.29 -29.02
N LYS A 202 -7.04 -6.91 -29.53
CA LYS A 202 -5.76 -7.00 -28.80
C LYS A 202 -5.77 -6.16 -27.52
N TYR A 203 -6.33 -4.95 -27.58
CA TYR A 203 -6.46 -4.08 -26.41
C TYR A 203 -7.38 -4.67 -25.34
N VAL A 204 -8.53 -5.24 -25.74
CA VAL A 204 -9.43 -5.95 -24.83
C VAL A 204 -8.72 -7.11 -24.13
N GLN A 205 -7.95 -7.91 -24.87
CA GLN A 205 -7.15 -9.00 -24.30
C GLN A 205 -6.09 -8.50 -23.31
N MET A 206 -5.43 -7.39 -23.60
CA MET A 206 -4.48 -6.76 -22.67
C MET A 206 -5.17 -6.37 -21.36
N TYR A 207 -6.33 -5.72 -21.44
CA TYR A 207 -7.12 -5.31 -20.29
C TYR A 207 -7.62 -6.51 -19.47
N GLU A 208 -8.13 -7.55 -20.12
CA GLU A 208 -8.55 -8.79 -19.47
C GLU A 208 -7.37 -9.46 -18.75
N SER A 209 -6.19 -9.52 -19.38
CA SER A 209 -4.99 -10.08 -18.75
C SER A 209 -4.55 -9.29 -17.50
N LEU A 210 -4.75 -7.97 -17.51
CA LEU A 210 -4.49 -7.12 -16.35
C LEU A 210 -5.49 -7.41 -15.23
N LEU A 211 -6.78 -7.51 -15.55
CA LEU A 211 -7.83 -7.86 -14.57
C LEU A 211 -7.60 -9.25 -13.96
N ASP A 212 -7.23 -10.24 -14.77
CA ASP A 212 -6.94 -11.58 -14.27
C ASP A 212 -5.71 -11.60 -13.36
N SER A 213 -4.69 -10.77 -13.66
CA SER A 213 -3.55 -10.59 -12.75
C SER A 213 -3.98 -9.99 -11.41
N LEU A 214 -4.93 -9.04 -11.40
CA LEU A 214 -5.46 -8.43 -10.18
C LEU A 214 -6.29 -9.41 -9.35
N ARG A 215 -7.09 -10.27 -9.98
CA ARG A 215 -7.83 -11.33 -9.27
C ARG A 215 -6.92 -12.23 -8.45
N SER A 216 -5.68 -12.44 -8.89
CA SER A 216 -4.70 -13.25 -8.13
C SER A 216 -4.23 -12.60 -6.82
N VAL A 217 -4.36 -11.28 -6.69
CA VAL A 217 -4.00 -10.50 -5.48
C VAL A 217 -5.21 -9.97 -4.71
N ASP A 218 -6.41 -10.16 -5.23
CA ASP A 218 -7.66 -9.65 -4.65
C ASP A 218 -7.89 -10.16 -3.21
N ASN A 219 -7.78 -11.46 -2.98
CA ASN A 219 -7.98 -12.06 -1.66
C ASN A 219 -7.02 -11.53 -0.57
N PRO A 220 -5.68 -11.53 -0.76
CA PRO A 220 -4.77 -11.00 0.24
C PRO A 220 -4.94 -9.49 0.43
N MET A 221 -5.26 -8.73 -0.63
CA MET A 221 -5.57 -7.31 -0.50
C MET A 221 -6.82 -7.07 0.34
N LYS A 222 -7.92 -7.79 0.07
CA LYS A 222 -9.16 -7.72 0.86
C LYS A 222 -8.90 -8.00 2.33
N LEU A 223 -8.15 -9.07 2.63
CA LEU A 223 -7.77 -9.42 3.99
C LEU A 223 -7.01 -8.29 4.69
N MET A 224 -5.98 -7.73 4.03
CA MET A 224 -5.20 -6.64 4.59
C MET A 224 -6.02 -5.35 4.78
N VAL A 225 -6.96 -5.05 3.87
CA VAL A 225 -7.88 -3.90 3.99
C VAL A 225 -8.83 -4.10 5.15
N SER A 226 -9.42 -5.30 5.31
CA SER A 226 -10.30 -5.61 6.43
C SER A 226 -9.56 -5.50 7.77
N ILE A 227 -8.30 -5.94 7.83
CA ILE A 227 -7.43 -5.77 9.01
C ILE A 227 -7.21 -4.29 9.31
N PHE A 228 -6.92 -3.48 8.30
CA PHE A 228 -6.73 -2.05 8.47
C PHE A 228 -7.99 -1.38 9.00
N GLN A 229 -9.14 -1.63 8.37
CA GLN A 229 -10.43 -1.11 8.82
C GLN A 229 -10.79 -1.58 10.24
N PHE A 230 -10.50 -2.84 10.57
CA PHE A 230 -10.70 -3.38 11.91
C PHE A 230 -9.77 -2.72 12.94
N GLY A 231 -8.50 -2.47 12.57
CA GLY A 231 -7.55 -1.72 13.40
C GLY A 231 -8.03 -0.29 13.67
N TYR A 232 -8.56 0.41 12.66
CA TYR A 232 -9.16 1.74 12.83
C TYR A 232 -10.45 1.71 13.64
N PHE A 233 -11.31 0.72 13.41
CA PHE A 233 -12.57 0.56 14.15
C PHE A 233 -12.30 0.25 15.62
N THR A 234 -11.38 -0.65 15.93
CA THR A 234 -10.96 -0.94 17.30
C THR A 234 -10.27 0.26 17.95
N ALA A 235 -9.41 0.99 17.22
CA ALA A 235 -8.85 2.25 17.71
C ALA A 235 -9.96 3.25 18.04
N SER A 236 -10.93 3.41 17.16
CA SER A 236 -12.05 4.34 17.34
C SER A 236 -12.94 3.92 18.51
N PHE A 237 -13.24 2.63 18.64
CA PHE A 237 -14.04 2.10 19.75
C PHE A 237 -13.31 2.22 21.10
N VAL A 238 -11.98 2.03 21.12
CA VAL A 238 -11.19 2.24 22.34
C VAL A 238 -11.06 3.73 22.67
N ILE A 239 -10.92 4.60 21.68
CA ILE A 239 -11.00 6.06 21.89
C ILE A 239 -12.39 6.44 22.40
N VAL A 240 -13.44 5.76 21.92
CA VAL A 240 -14.82 5.96 22.37
C VAL A 240 -15.06 5.41 23.78
N SER A 241 -14.51 4.26 24.17
CA SER A 241 -14.59 3.77 25.55
C SER A 241 -13.73 4.61 26.52
N VAL A 242 -12.71 5.27 25.98
CA VAL A 242 -11.88 6.27 26.66
C VAL A 242 -12.48 7.70 26.49
N THR A 243 -13.73 7.89 26.03
CA THR A 243 -14.30 9.24 25.73
C THR A 243 -14.54 10.17 26.91
N THR A 244 -14.35 9.76 28.17
CA THR A 244 -14.09 10.76 29.23
C THR A 244 -12.75 11.50 29.03
N SER A 245 -11.87 10.98 28.15
CA SER A 245 -10.54 11.50 27.80
C SER A 245 -10.38 11.92 26.33
N SER A 246 -11.27 11.56 25.40
CA SER A 246 -11.25 12.13 24.03
C SER A 246 -11.80 13.56 24.00
N LEU A 247 -12.78 13.87 24.84
CA LEU A 247 -13.19 15.24 25.14
C LEU A 247 -12.03 16.00 25.79
N ARG A 248 -11.20 15.35 26.62
CA ARG A 248 -9.92 15.93 27.06
C ARG A 248 -8.93 16.13 25.93
N PHE A 249 -8.78 15.23 24.95
CA PHE A 249 -7.86 15.47 23.83
C PHE A 249 -8.32 16.62 22.95
N VAL A 250 -9.63 16.71 22.65
CA VAL A 250 -10.20 17.83 21.90
C VAL A 250 -10.13 19.12 22.72
N ILE A 251 -10.42 19.08 24.03
CA ILE A 251 -10.25 20.23 24.95
C ILE A 251 -8.77 20.59 25.09
N GLU A 252 -7.84 19.65 25.14
CA GLU A 252 -6.39 19.88 25.28
C GLU A 252 -5.81 20.41 23.96
N LEU A 253 -6.28 19.92 22.81
CA LEU A 253 -5.95 20.44 21.49
C LEU A 253 -6.52 21.85 21.34
N ALA A 254 -7.80 22.06 21.69
CA ALA A 254 -8.44 23.38 21.70
C ALA A 254 -7.77 24.32 22.70
N TYR A 255 -7.37 23.84 23.88
CA TYR A 255 -6.64 24.59 24.90
C TYR A 255 -5.24 24.94 24.43
N ARG A 256 -4.50 24.02 23.78
CA ARG A 256 -3.19 24.30 23.17
C ARG A 256 -3.31 25.27 21.99
N LEU A 257 -4.35 25.14 21.17
CA LEU A 257 -4.69 26.08 20.10
C LEU A 257 -5.09 27.47 20.64
N ASN A 258 -5.76 27.52 21.80
CA ASN A 258 -6.14 28.78 22.44
C ASN A 258 -4.95 29.41 23.20
N LYS A 259 -4.06 28.58 23.76
CA LYS A 259 -2.81 29.00 24.40
C LYS A 259 -1.78 29.50 23.38
N LEU A 260 -1.81 28.98 22.15
CA LEU A 260 -1.11 29.53 20.98
C LEU A 260 -1.49 30.99 20.68
N LYS A 261 -2.72 31.40 21.02
CA LYS A 261 -3.18 32.79 20.88
C LYS A 261 -2.52 33.75 21.88
N PHE A 262 -2.01 33.22 23.00
CA PHE A 262 -1.45 34.01 24.11
C PHE A 262 0.07 33.88 24.28
N ASN A 263 0.68 32.73 23.96
CA ASN A 263 2.07 32.43 24.33
C ASN A 263 3.08 32.40 23.18
N GLY A 264 2.69 32.65 21.93
CA GLY A 264 3.60 32.45 20.80
C GLY A 264 3.98 30.96 20.61
N PRO A 265 4.89 30.61 19.70
CA PRO A 265 4.80 29.38 18.93
C PRO A 265 5.30 28.13 19.68
N GLU A 266 4.36 27.33 20.20
CA GLU A 266 4.51 25.86 20.21
C GLU A 266 4.12 25.27 18.84
N ILE A 267 4.34 26.01 17.74
CA ILE A 267 4.10 25.58 16.35
C ILE A 267 4.72 24.20 16.10
N TRP A 268 5.88 23.94 16.68
CA TRP A 268 6.57 22.66 16.56
C TRP A 268 5.75 21.47 17.08
N SER A 269 5.12 21.57 18.27
CA SER A 269 4.31 20.47 18.79
C SER A 269 3.12 20.16 17.87
N LEU A 270 2.52 21.19 17.28
CA LEU A 270 1.40 21.05 16.35
C LEU A 270 1.85 20.48 15.01
N VAL A 271 2.99 20.93 14.48
CA VAL A 271 3.62 20.36 13.28
C VAL A 271 3.97 18.89 13.50
N PHE A 272 4.51 18.50 14.66
CA PHE A 272 4.80 17.09 14.98
C PHE A 272 3.54 16.23 15.04
N SER A 273 2.46 16.71 15.67
CA SER A 273 1.18 16.00 15.71
C SER A 273 0.54 15.88 14.32
N VAL A 274 0.59 16.95 13.52
CA VAL A 274 0.08 16.97 12.14
C VAL A 274 0.89 16.03 11.25
N LEU A 275 2.23 16.02 11.34
CA LEU A 275 3.08 15.09 10.58
C LEU A 275 2.86 13.62 11.00
N TYR A 276 2.62 13.36 12.28
CA TYR A 276 2.31 12.02 12.79
C TYR A 276 0.99 11.49 12.21
N VAL A 277 -0.06 12.33 12.18
CA VAL A 277 -1.38 12.01 11.63
C VAL A 277 -1.37 12.00 10.09
N LEU A 278 -0.56 12.83 9.45
CA LEU A 278 -0.40 12.86 7.99
C LEU A 278 0.39 11.67 7.47
N ARG A 279 1.13 10.93 8.30
CA ARG A 279 2.01 9.85 7.81
C ARG A 279 1.26 8.70 7.11
N PRO A 280 0.16 8.15 7.67
CA PRO A 280 -0.71 7.23 6.92
C PRO A 280 -1.36 7.95 5.74
N ILE A 281 -1.82 9.19 5.94
CA ILE A 281 -2.50 9.96 4.89
C ILE A 281 -1.59 10.13 3.68
N ILE A 282 -0.31 10.51 3.82
CA ILE A 282 0.68 10.63 2.74
C ILE A 282 0.98 9.27 2.11
N PHE A 283 1.07 8.21 2.94
CA PHE A 283 1.26 6.84 2.46
C PHE A 283 0.10 6.39 1.56
N TRP A 284 -1.11 6.89 1.79
CA TRP A 284 -2.31 6.58 1.00
C TRP A 284 -2.59 7.63 -0.08
N THR A 285 -2.37 8.91 0.15
CA THR A 285 -2.65 10.00 -0.79
C THR A 285 -1.65 10.05 -1.92
N ILE A 286 -0.39 9.62 -1.75
CA ILE A 286 0.51 9.52 -2.90
C ILE A 286 0.01 8.42 -3.86
N PRO A 287 -0.30 7.19 -3.41
CA PRO A 287 -1.00 6.21 -4.22
C PRO A 287 -2.38 6.65 -4.69
N SER A 288 -3.20 7.35 -3.87
CA SER A 288 -4.56 7.76 -4.22
C SER A 288 -4.57 8.92 -5.22
N VAL A 289 -3.63 9.86 -5.15
CA VAL A 289 -3.41 10.89 -6.19
C VAL A 289 -2.87 10.24 -7.46
N ALA A 290 -1.98 9.24 -7.33
CA ALA A 290 -1.62 8.42 -8.47
C ALA A 290 -2.83 7.64 -9.01
N LEU A 291 -3.76 7.23 -8.15
CA LEU A 291 -5.00 6.55 -8.53
C LEU A 291 -5.97 7.50 -9.21
N ASP A 292 -6.19 8.71 -8.73
CA ASP A 292 -7.06 9.71 -9.36
C ASP A 292 -6.56 10.09 -10.76
N LEU A 293 -5.24 10.26 -10.88
CA LEU A 293 -4.58 10.39 -12.18
C LEU A 293 -4.79 9.15 -13.05
N THR A 294 -4.98 7.94 -12.49
CA THR A 294 -5.39 6.77 -13.27
C THR A 294 -6.88 6.63 -13.49
N THR A 295 -7.77 7.08 -12.60
CA THR A 295 -9.22 6.96 -12.77
C THR A 295 -9.67 7.86 -13.91
N ASP A 296 -9.11 9.06 -14.02
CA ASP A 296 -9.32 9.94 -15.18
C ASP A 296 -8.84 9.28 -16.47
N ASN A 297 -7.66 8.64 -16.42
CA ASN A 297 -7.12 7.91 -17.56
C ASN A 297 -7.94 6.65 -17.91
N ILE A 298 -8.47 5.92 -16.93
CA ILE A 298 -9.32 4.72 -17.11
C ILE A 298 -10.70 5.14 -17.62
N ASN A 299 -11.27 6.22 -17.11
CA ASN A 299 -12.54 6.78 -17.58
C ASN A 299 -12.39 7.32 -19.00
N LYS A 300 -11.28 8.00 -19.30
CA LYS A 300 -10.92 8.43 -20.66
C LYS A 300 -10.80 7.23 -21.59
N ILE A 301 -10.11 6.15 -21.19
CA ILE A 301 -10.06 4.88 -21.94
C ILE A 301 -11.48 4.34 -22.18
N LYS A 302 -12.33 4.29 -21.14
CA LYS A 302 -13.69 3.74 -21.22
C LYS A 302 -14.54 4.54 -22.19
N ILE A 303 -14.47 5.87 -22.13
CA ILE A 303 -15.16 6.78 -23.05
C ILE A 303 -14.68 6.55 -24.47
N ILE A 304 -13.36 6.57 -24.72
CA ILE A 304 -12.77 6.31 -26.05
C ILE A 304 -13.24 4.96 -26.58
N CYS A 305 -13.21 3.89 -25.78
CA CYS A 305 -13.67 2.57 -26.19
C CYS A 305 -15.18 2.55 -26.52
N ILE A 306 -16.02 3.25 -25.75
CA ILE A 306 -17.47 3.33 -25.99
C ILE A 306 -17.75 4.15 -27.25
N GLU A 307 -17.18 5.34 -27.40
CA GLU A 307 -17.34 6.20 -28.58
C GLU A 307 -16.93 5.46 -29.85
N LYS A 308 -15.78 4.79 -29.82
CA LYS A 308 -15.27 4.03 -30.97
C LYS A 308 -16.14 2.80 -31.25
N LYS A 309 -16.70 2.15 -30.22
CA LYS A 309 -17.68 1.07 -30.39
C LYS A 309 -18.97 1.58 -31.04
N VAL A 310 -19.49 2.74 -30.64
CA VAL A 310 -20.68 3.35 -31.24
C VAL A 310 -20.42 3.70 -32.71
N LEU A 311 -19.27 4.29 -33.03
CA LEU A 311 -18.87 4.60 -34.41
C LEU A 311 -18.73 3.34 -35.29
N CYS A 312 -18.22 2.24 -34.75
CA CYS A 312 -18.15 0.96 -35.48
C CYS A 312 -19.55 0.32 -35.64
N SER A 313 -20.37 0.39 -34.59
CA SER A 313 -21.74 -0.14 -34.55
C SER A 313 -22.70 0.61 -35.49
N SER A 314 -22.49 1.90 -35.71
CA SER A 314 -23.37 2.71 -36.58
C SER A 314 -23.17 2.42 -38.06
N LYS A 315 -22.02 1.85 -38.45
CA LYS A 315 -21.72 1.54 -39.86
C LYS A 315 -22.13 0.12 -40.24
N TYR A 316 -21.88 -0.88 -39.40
CA TYR A 316 -22.29 -2.28 -39.66
C TYR A 316 -22.26 -3.07 -38.35
N PHE A 317 -23.41 -3.42 -37.73
CA PHE A 317 -23.66 -4.68 -37.01
C PHE A 317 -24.94 -4.59 -36.13
N LYS A 318 -26.04 -5.14 -36.66
CA LYS A 318 -27.12 -5.75 -35.87
C LYS A 318 -26.72 -7.23 -35.73
N VAL A 319 -26.88 -7.82 -34.54
CA VAL A 319 -26.72 -9.26 -34.26
C VAL A 319 -25.26 -9.73 -34.04
N ILE A 320 -24.88 -10.03 -32.78
CA ILE A 320 -24.03 -11.16 -32.31
C ILE A 320 -23.27 -10.85 -30.99
N TYR A 321 -22.90 -9.61 -30.65
CA TYR A 321 -21.94 -9.35 -29.54
C TYR A 321 -22.53 -8.84 -28.19
N ILE A 322 -23.75 -9.24 -27.82
CA ILE A 322 -24.38 -8.84 -26.54
C ILE A 322 -23.92 -9.65 -25.30
N PRO A 323 -23.45 -10.92 -25.35
CA PRO A 323 -23.17 -11.67 -24.10
C PRO A 323 -21.94 -11.20 -23.31
N GLN A 324 -20.94 -10.59 -23.96
CA GLN A 324 -19.69 -10.20 -23.29
C GLN A 324 -19.80 -8.93 -22.43
N MET A 325 -20.93 -8.22 -22.47
CA MET A 325 -21.10 -6.94 -21.73
C MET A 325 -21.52 -7.08 -20.26
N ASN A 326 -21.96 -8.26 -19.80
CA ASN A 326 -22.28 -8.44 -18.37
C ASN A 326 -21.04 -8.38 -17.45
N ASN A 327 -19.84 -8.62 -17.99
CA ASN A 327 -18.59 -8.46 -17.22
C ASN A 327 -18.16 -7.00 -17.02
N PHE A 328 -18.65 -6.05 -17.83
CA PHE A 328 -18.34 -4.63 -17.64
C PHE A 328 -19.11 -3.98 -16.46
N ARG A 329 -20.25 -4.57 -16.04
CA ARG A 329 -20.96 -4.15 -14.82
C ARG A 329 -20.15 -4.41 -13.54
N LEU A 330 -19.20 -5.36 -13.55
CA LEU A 330 -18.29 -5.58 -12.43
C LEU A 330 -17.36 -4.39 -12.22
N VAL A 331 -16.95 -3.67 -13.28
CA VAL A 331 -16.10 -2.47 -13.18
C VAL A 331 -16.80 -1.33 -12.42
N ASN A 332 -18.13 -1.18 -12.54
CA ASN A 332 -18.88 -0.20 -11.74
C ASN A 332 -18.95 -0.55 -10.24
N LYS A 333 -18.80 -1.84 -9.86
CA LYS A 333 -18.66 -2.21 -8.43
C LYS A 333 -17.31 -1.78 -7.84
N TRP A 334 -16.28 -1.60 -8.67
CA TRP A 334 -14.97 -1.12 -8.20
C TRP A 334 -14.89 0.40 -8.05
N ASN A 335 -15.68 1.18 -8.80
CA ASN A 335 -15.83 2.61 -8.51
C ASN A 335 -16.40 2.85 -7.10
N PHE A 336 -17.24 1.94 -6.59
CA PHE A 336 -17.71 1.97 -5.21
C PHE A 336 -16.61 1.61 -4.20
N PHE A 337 -15.60 0.83 -4.60
CA PHE A 337 -14.45 0.48 -3.76
C PHE A 337 -13.43 1.63 -3.69
N PHE A 338 -13.28 2.40 -4.77
CA PHE A 338 -12.42 3.60 -4.80
C PHE A 338 -13.05 4.84 -4.12
N LEU A 339 -14.38 4.89 -3.98
CA LEU A 339 -15.08 5.97 -3.26
C LEU A 339 -15.07 5.81 -1.72
N PHE A 340 -14.65 4.65 -1.21
CA PHE A 340 -14.56 4.33 0.23
C PHE A 340 -13.12 4.24 0.76
N PHE A 341 -12.14 4.55 -0.08
CA PHE A 341 -10.74 4.84 0.26
C PHE A 341 -10.46 6.31 -0.01
#